data_AF-A7EIJ9-F1
#
_entry.id   AF-A7EIJ9-F1
#
_cell.length_a   1.000
_cell.length_b   1.000
_cell.length_c   1.000
_cell.angle_alpha   90.00
_cell.angle_beta   90.00
_cell.angle_gamma   90.00
#
_symmetry.space_group_name_H-M   'P 1'
#
loop_
_entity.id
_entity.type
_entity.pdbx_description
1 polymer ?
#
loop_
_entity_poly.entity_id
_entity_poly.type
_entity_poly.pdbx_seq_one_letter_code
_entity_poly.pdbx_strand_id
1 'polypeptide(L)'
;MPPNFPNLLSPAFLTFSTCPLNPTVDLSRTAPTVEASPGTPRKTYLLATISQNMTLSTTPTFICTDSASVSFALTVILEAPLTPAQLEGSVSGNGDGNRGGDEFDIKKLKKGHTVVVPNPRRHGVREGKQGYIRCAWADLVADYPDILGEITRNK
;
A
#
# COMPACT_ATOMS: atom_id res chain seq x y z
N MET A 1 -22.25 0.25 9.43
CA MET A 1 -21.67 -1.11 9.33
C MET A 1 -20.16 -0.94 9.25
N PRO A 2 -19.36 -1.58 10.13
CA PRO A 2 -17.92 -1.58 9.95
C PRO A 2 -17.59 -2.22 8.58
N PRO A 3 -16.58 -1.71 7.85
CA PRO A 3 -16.14 -2.35 6.63
C PRO A 3 -15.71 -3.77 6.97
N ASN A 4 -16.34 -4.77 6.35
CA ASN A 4 -16.06 -6.18 6.58
C ASN A 4 -14.64 -6.49 6.08
N PHE A 5 -13.65 -6.38 6.96
CA PHE A 5 -12.25 -6.63 6.61
C PHE A 5 -12.09 -8.14 6.37
N PRO A 6 -11.54 -8.57 5.22
CA PRO A 6 -11.39 -9.99 4.95
C PRO A 6 -10.43 -10.65 5.95
N ASN A 7 -10.71 -11.91 6.28
CA ASN A 7 -9.80 -12.74 7.06
C ASN A 7 -8.39 -12.71 6.42
N LEU A 8 -7.35 -12.46 7.22
CA LEU A 8 -5.95 -12.37 6.76
C LEU A 8 -5.43 -13.66 6.10
N LEU A 9 -6.08 -14.79 6.37
CA LEU A 9 -5.78 -16.09 5.74
C LEU A 9 -6.56 -16.32 4.44
N SER A 10 -7.41 -15.38 4.04
CA SER A 10 -8.16 -15.49 2.80
C SER A 10 -7.24 -15.34 1.59
N PRO A 11 -7.59 -15.96 0.45
CA PRO A 11 -6.84 -15.79 -0.80
C PRO A 11 -6.92 -14.35 -1.36
N ALA A 12 -7.64 -13.44 -0.68
CA ALA A 12 -7.63 -12.02 -1.02
C ALA A 12 -6.29 -11.36 -0.65
N PHE A 13 -5.54 -11.91 0.30
CA PHE A 13 -4.21 -11.43 0.65
C PHE A 13 -3.15 -12.02 -0.26
N LEU A 14 -2.55 -11.15 -1.06
CA LEU A 14 -1.46 -11.46 -1.96
C LEU A 14 -0.12 -11.27 -1.25
N THR A 15 0.88 -11.98 -1.75
CA THR A 15 2.29 -11.66 -1.52
C THR A 15 2.77 -10.70 -2.60
N PHE A 16 3.86 -9.97 -2.38
CA PHE A 16 4.41 -9.04 -3.35
C PHE A 16 4.66 -9.72 -4.70
N SER A 17 5.24 -10.92 -4.70
CA SER A 17 5.55 -11.69 -5.91
C SER A 17 4.31 -12.11 -6.71
N THR A 18 3.15 -12.23 -6.04
CA THR A 18 1.87 -12.60 -6.66
C THR A 18 1.00 -11.40 -7.01
N CYS A 19 1.40 -10.19 -6.62
CA CYS A 19 0.69 -8.97 -7.01
C CYS A 19 0.71 -8.83 -8.54
N PRO A 20 -0.45 -8.53 -9.17
CA PRO A 20 -0.52 -8.34 -10.60
C PRO A 20 0.38 -7.18 -11.03
N LEU A 21 0.91 -7.26 -12.25
CA LEU A 21 1.60 -6.13 -12.84
C LEU A 21 0.60 -4.99 -13.07
N ASN A 22 1.06 -3.75 -12.89
CA ASN A 22 0.34 -2.64 -13.46
C ASN A 22 0.36 -2.81 -14.98
N PRO A 23 -0.79 -2.80 -15.68
CA PRO A 23 -0.79 -2.85 -17.12
C PRO A 23 -0.02 -1.62 -17.62
N THR A 24 1.22 -1.83 -18.06
CA THR A 24 1.84 -0.90 -18.99
C THR A 24 0.86 -0.81 -20.13
N VAL A 25 0.31 0.39 -20.39
CA VAL A 25 -0.54 0.61 -21.55
C VAL A 25 0.35 0.41 -22.77
N ASP A 26 0.48 -0.84 -23.21
CA ASP A 26 1.10 -1.21 -24.46
C ASP A 26 0.02 -1.03 -25.53
N LEU A 27 0.01 0.14 -26.17
CA LEU A 27 -0.93 0.48 -27.24
C LEU A 27 -0.84 -0.46 -28.46
N SER A 28 0.08 -1.44 -28.48
CA SER A 28 0.23 -2.38 -29.61
C SER A 28 -0.07 -3.84 -29.29
N ARG A 29 -0.66 -4.17 -28.13
CA ARG A 29 -0.85 -5.59 -27.77
C ARG A 29 -2.31 -5.95 -27.58
N THR A 30 -2.85 -6.61 -28.61
CA THR A 30 -4.09 -7.38 -28.55
C THR A 30 -4.09 -8.25 -27.29
N ALA A 31 -5.14 -8.09 -26.49
CA ALA A 31 -5.28 -8.58 -25.12
C ALA A 31 -4.93 -10.07 -24.97
N PRO A 32 -4.24 -10.48 -23.88
CA PRO A 32 -4.30 -11.86 -23.43
C PRO A 32 -5.62 -12.05 -22.68
N THR A 33 -6.47 -12.92 -23.23
CA THR A 33 -7.66 -13.47 -22.58
C THR A 33 -7.24 -14.18 -21.30
N VAL A 34 -7.45 -13.55 -20.15
CA VAL A 34 -7.64 -14.27 -18.89
C VAL A 34 -9.12 -14.14 -18.58
N GLU A 35 -9.84 -15.24 -18.79
CA GLU A 35 -11.25 -15.37 -18.44
C GLU A 35 -11.42 -15.09 -16.94
N ALA A 36 -11.89 -13.87 -16.61
CA ALA A 36 -12.54 -13.62 -15.35
C ALA A 36 -14.03 -13.93 -15.55
N SER A 37 -14.49 -15.00 -14.90
CA SER A 37 -15.91 -15.31 -14.71
C SER A 37 -16.71 -14.03 -14.33
N PRO A 38 -17.95 -13.84 -14.80
CA PRO A 38 -18.76 -12.66 -14.50
C PRO A 38 -19.22 -12.70 -13.04
N GLY A 39 -18.32 -12.31 -12.14
CA GLY A 39 -18.57 -12.06 -10.73
C GLY A 39 -17.84 -10.78 -10.35
N THR A 40 -18.42 -10.01 -9.44
CA THR A 40 -17.88 -8.74 -8.94
C THR A 40 -16.37 -8.84 -8.69
N PRO A 41 -15.53 -7.91 -9.19
CA PRO A 41 -14.09 -8.01 -9.04
C PRO A 41 -13.72 -8.12 -7.56
N ARG A 42 -13.10 -9.24 -7.19
CA ARG A 42 -12.66 -9.50 -5.81
C ARG A 42 -11.59 -8.49 -5.45
N LYS A 43 -11.82 -7.69 -4.40
CA LYS A 43 -10.79 -6.81 -3.83
C LYS A 43 -9.65 -7.69 -3.30
N THR A 44 -8.43 -7.34 -3.67
CA THR A 44 -7.20 -7.99 -3.19
C THR A 44 -6.45 -7.04 -2.27
N TYR A 45 -5.57 -7.57 -1.43
CA TYR A 45 -4.85 -6.80 -0.42
C TYR A 45 -3.41 -7.32 -0.33
N LEU A 46 -2.46 -6.44 -0.03
CA LEU A 46 -1.09 -6.82 0.33
C LEU A 46 -0.82 -6.32 1.74
N LEU A 47 -0.55 -7.26 2.65
CA LEU A 47 -0.13 -6.97 4.01
C LEU A 47 1.40 -6.91 4.04
N ALA A 48 1.95 -5.82 4.58
CA ALA A 48 3.39 -5.68 4.69
C ALA A 48 3.81 -4.89 5.93
N THR A 49 5.00 -5.17 6.44
CA THR A 49 5.61 -4.47 7.57
C THR A 49 6.68 -3.51 7.07
N ILE A 50 6.67 -2.26 7.54
CA ILE A 50 7.70 -1.28 7.21
C ILE A 50 9.00 -1.69 7.89
N SER A 51 10.00 -2.04 7.10
CA SER A 51 11.32 -2.47 7.57
C SER A 51 12.30 -1.30 7.64
N GLN A 52 12.22 -0.36 6.69
CA GLN A 52 13.08 0.83 6.63
C GLN A 52 12.35 2.02 6.01
N ASN A 53 12.62 3.22 6.52
CA ASN A 53 12.24 4.46 5.86
C ASN A 53 13.31 4.78 4.80
N MET A 54 12.94 4.92 3.53
CA MET A 54 13.91 4.99 2.43
C MET A 54 13.98 6.37 1.77
N THR A 55 13.40 7.43 2.34
CA THR A 55 13.29 8.71 1.62
C THR A 55 13.86 9.91 2.36
N LEU A 56 14.78 10.60 1.64
CA LEU A 56 15.29 11.97 1.81
C LEU A 56 14.72 12.89 0.70
N SER A 57 13.53 12.58 0.17
CA SER A 57 12.89 13.24 -0.99
C SER A 57 11.42 13.52 -0.70
N THR A 58 10.75 14.32 -1.54
CA THR A 58 9.38 14.82 -1.33
C THR A 58 8.27 13.79 -1.53
N THR A 59 8.59 12.58 -1.99
CA THR A 59 7.66 11.45 -2.15
C THR A 59 8.03 10.29 -1.21
N PRO A 60 7.26 10.03 -0.14
CA PRO A 60 7.62 9.02 0.85
C PRO A 60 7.63 7.61 0.27
N THR A 61 8.77 6.92 0.46
CA THR A 61 9.02 5.55 0.05
C THR A 61 9.63 4.76 1.20
N PHE A 62 9.10 3.57 1.42
CA PHE A 62 9.47 2.65 2.48
C PHE A 62 9.94 1.33 1.89
N ILE A 63 10.90 0.68 2.54
CA ILE A 63 11.15 -0.74 2.31
C ILE A 63 10.22 -1.50 3.23
N CYS A 64 9.36 -2.33 2.64
CA CYS A 64 8.45 -3.19 3.36
C CYS A 64 8.78 -4.67 3.14
N THR A 65 8.38 -5.50 4.07
CA THR A 65 8.48 -6.96 3.99
C THR A 65 7.08 -7.56 4.07
N ASP A 66 6.71 -8.40 3.09
CA ASP A 66 5.41 -9.07 3.06
C ASP A 66 5.35 -10.32 3.96
N SER A 67 4.21 -11.02 3.96
CA SER A 67 4.01 -12.26 4.70
C SER A 67 4.89 -13.43 4.24
N ALA A 68 5.45 -13.38 3.02
CA ALA A 68 6.38 -14.37 2.49
C ALA A 68 7.85 -13.97 2.74
N SER A 69 8.10 -12.97 3.59
CA SER A 69 9.43 -12.44 3.89
C SER A 69 10.15 -11.83 2.67
N VAL A 70 9.40 -11.42 1.64
CA VAL A 70 9.94 -10.73 0.46
C VAL A 70 9.99 -9.23 0.72
N SER A 71 11.16 -8.63 0.50
CA SER A 71 11.37 -7.19 0.64
C SER A 71 11.08 -6.45 -0.66
N PHE A 72 10.29 -5.38 -0.58
CA PHE A 72 9.91 -4.55 -1.72
C PHE A 72 9.81 -3.06 -1.33
N ALA A 73 9.87 -2.17 -2.32
CA ALA A 73 9.64 -0.75 -2.10
C ALA A 73 8.14 -0.41 -2.21
N LEU A 74 7.63 0.34 -1.24
CA LEU A 74 6.30 0.94 -1.23
C LEU A 74 6.44 2.46 -1.31
N THR A 75 5.94 3.05 -2.40
CA THR A 75 5.87 4.51 -2.55
C THR A 75 4.45 4.99 -2.27
N VAL A 76 4.30 5.89 -1.31
CA VAL A 76 3.02 6.52 -0.99
C VAL A 76 2.81 7.73 -1.89
N ILE A 77 1.74 7.70 -2.68
CA ILE A 77 1.34 8.80 -3.56
C ILE A 77 0.53 9.78 -2.74
N LEU A 78 0.95 11.04 -2.80
CA LEU A 78 0.28 12.17 -2.18
C LEU A 78 -0.23 13.10 -3.27
N GLU A 79 -1.30 13.85 -2.99
CA GLU A 79 -1.85 14.84 -3.92
C GLU A 79 -0.85 15.99 -4.18
N ALA A 80 -0.05 16.33 -3.18
CA ALA A 80 1.05 17.28 -3.27
C ALA A 80 2.33 16.68 -2.65
N PRO A 81 3.52 16.97 -3.22
CA PRO A 81 4.78 16.58 -2.60
C PRO A 81 4.93 17.17 -1.19
N LEU A 82 5.63 16.46 -0.31
CA LEU A 82 5.94 16.97 1.02
C LEU A 82 7.12 17.94 0.98
N THR A 83 7.10 18.92 1.88
CA THR A 83 8.29 19.69 2.26
C THR A 83 9.24 18.82 3.10
N PRO A 84 10.55 19.11 3.12
CA PRO A 84 11.50 18.40 3.99
C PRO A 84 11.08 18.35 5.47
N ALA A 85 10.53 19.45 6.01
CA ALA A 85 10.11 19.54 7.41
C ALA A 85 8.93 18.61 7.75
N GLN A 86 8.03 18.37 6.81
CA GLN A 86 6.93 17.41 6.97
C GLN A 86 7.43 15.96 6.93
N LEU A 87 8.45 15.69 6.12
CA LEU A 87 9.08 14.38 6.03
C LEU A 87 9.86 14.02 7.31
N GLU A 88 10.47 15.02 7.95
CA GLU A 88 11.14 14.85 9.25
C GLU A 88 10.13 14.65 10.40
N GLY A 89 8.82 14.82 10.14
CA GLY A 89 7.78 14.74 11.17
C GLY A 89 7.74 15.96 12.09
N SER A 90 8.47 17.02 11.74
CA SER A 90 8.59 18.29 12.47
C SER A 90 7.34 19.16 12.33
N VAL A 91 6.55 18.95 11.26
CA VAL A 91 5.28 19.64 11.02
C VAL A 91 4.21 18.60 10.68
N SER A 92 3.14 18.55 11.48
CA SER A 92 1.92 17.85 11.11
C SER A 92 1.14 18.74 10.16
N GLY A 93 1.07 18.34 8.90
CA GLY A 93 0.01 18.78 8.01
C GLY A 93 0.42 19.40 6.68
N ASN A 94 -0.33 19.04 5.64
CA ASN A 94 -0.43 19.70 4.34
C ASN A 94 -1.86 20.24 4.26
N GLY A 95 -2.14 21.35 4.96
CA GLY A 95 -3.49 21.83 5.10
C GLY A 95 -3.55 23.30 5.48
N ASP A 96 -3.94 24.13 4.53
CA ASP A 96 -4.48 25.47 4.78
C ASP A 96 -5.83 25.31 5.51
N GLY A 97 -5.77 25.08 6.82
CA GLY A 97 -6.82 25.24 7.84
C GLY A 97 -8.23 24.69 7.67
N ASN A 98 -8.64 24.06 6.55
CA ASN A 98 -10.07 24.02 6.22
C ASN A 98 -10.63 22.78 5.49
N ARG A 99 -10.01 21.60 5.59
CA ARG A 99 -10.66 20.35 5.14
C ARG A 99 -10.43 19.21 6.13
N GLY A 100 -11.47 18.88 6.89
CA GLY A 100 -11.50 17.71 7.75
C GLY A 100 -11.52 16.43 6.92
N GLY A 101 -10.51 15.57 7.12
CA GLY A 101 -10.45 14.19 6.62
C GLY A 101 -9.17 13.87 5.84
N ASP A 102 -8.32 13.02 6.43
CA ASP A 102 -7.18 12.31 5.81
C ASP A 102 -5.94 13.11 5.40
N GLU A 103 -5.55 14.08 6.22
CA GLU A 103 -4.23 14.69 6.12
C GLU A 103 -3.11 13.63 6.31
N PHE A 104 -2.08 13.69 5.46
CA PHE A 104 -0.94 12.76 5.52
C PHE A 104 -0.19 12.92 6.85
N ASP A 105 -0.09 11.83 7.60
CA ASP A 105 0.65 11.79 8.86
C ASP A 105 1.74 10.72 8.81
N ILE A 106 2.98 11.17 8.57
CA ILE A 106 4.15 10.28 8.54
C ILE A 106 4.36 9.54 9.85
N LYS A 107 3.83 10.04 10.98
CA LYS A 107 3.98 9.37 12.28
C LYS A 107 3.27 8.02 12.33
N LYS A 108 2.27 7.80 11.46
CA LYS A 108 1.58 6.50 11.27
C LYS A 108 2.40 5.49 10.44
N LEU A 109 3.45 5.96 9.78
CA LEU A 109 4.30 5.15 8.88
C LEU A 109 5.73 5.10 9.42
N LYS A 110 5.96 4.22 10.39
CA LYS A 110 7.28 4.01 11.00
C LYS A 110 7.75 2.58 10.85
N LYS A 111 9.06 2.37 10.99
CA LYS A 111 9.64 1.03 11.09
C LYS A 111 8.90 0.19 12.14
N GLY A 112 8.55 -1.04 11.78
CA GLY A 112 7.79 -1.97 12.60
C GLY A 112 6.27 -1.88 12.41
N HIS A 113 5.75 -0.81 11.81
CA HIS A 113 4.32 -0.69 11.57
C HIS A 113 3.89 -1.57 10.40
N THR A 114 2.69 -2.14 10.52
CA THR A 114 2.05 -2.89 9.45
C THR A 114 1.15 -1.99 8.63
N VAL A 115 1.17 -2.20 7.32
CA VAL A 115 0.32 -1.52 6.35
C VAL A 115 -0.45 -2.53 5.51
N VAL A 116 -1.64 -2.14 5.05
CA VAL A 116 -2.43 -2.89 4.08
C VAL A 116 -2.60 -2.04 2.83
N VAL A 117 -2.16 -2.58 1.70
CA VAL A 117 -2.34 -1.97 0.38
C VAL A 117 -3.51 -2.63 -0.34
N PRO A 118 -4.62 -1.93 -0.59
CA PRO A 118 -5.73 -2.47 -1.37
C PRO A 118 -5.39 -2.49 -2.86
N ASN A 119 -5.86 -3.53 -3.55
CA ASN A 119 -5.68 -3.79 -4.98
C ASN A 119 -4.24 -3.53 -5.48
N PRO A 120 -3.24 -4.16 -4.83
CA PRO A 120 -1.84 -3.87 -5.08
C PRO A 120 -1.44 -4.19 -6.52
N ARG A 121 -0.62 -3.33 -7.12
CA ARG A 121 -0.04 -3.54 -8.44
C ARG A 121 1.45 -3.28 -8.44
N ARG A 122 2.21 -4.16 -9.10
CA ARG A 122 3.65 -3.99 -9.26
C ARG A 122 3.97 -3.08 -10.44
N HIS A 123 4.86 -2.12 -10.20
CA HIS A 123 5.37 -1.17 -11.17
C HIS A 123 6.86 -1.39 -11.42
N GLY A 124 7.36 -0.93 -12.58
CA GLY A 124 8.80 -0.89 -12.86
C GLY A 124 9.49 -2.26 -12.96
N VAL A 125 8.73 -3.33 -13.13
CA VAL A 125 9.26 -4.68 -13.35
C VAL A 125 9.99 -4.71 -14.70
N ARG A 126 11.28 -5.07 -14.67
CA ARG A 126 12.19 -5.18 -15.82
C ARG A 126 13.17 -6.32 -15.55
N GLU A 127 13.96 -6.72 -16.52
CA GLU A 127 15.00 -7.74 -16.31
C GLU A 127 15.91 -7.37 -15.12
N GLY A 128 16.05 -8.29 -14.17
CA GLY A 128 16.79 -8.06 -12.91
C GLY A 128 16.14 -7.11 -11.90
N LYS A 129 14.94 -6.56 -12.16
CA LYS A 129 14.22 -5.67 -11.24
C LYS A 129 12.85 -6.24 -10.87
N GLN A 130 12.68 -6.56 -9.59
CA GLN A 130 11.43 -7.10 -9.02
C GLN A 130 10.25 -6.10 -9.02
N GLY A 131 10.53 -4.81 -9.24
CA GLY A 131 9.54 -3.74 -9.23
C GLY A 131 9.24 -3.19 -7.83
N TYR A 132 8.18 -2.40 -7.73
CA TYR A 132 7.75 -1.72 -6.50
C TYR A 132 6.22 -1.54 -6.48
N ILE A 133 5.66 -1.23 -5.32
CA ILE A 133 4.24 -0.93 -5.13
C ILE A 133 4.05 0.59 -5.00
N ARG A 134 2.97 1.10 -5.58
CA ARG A 134 2.51 2.47 -5.33
C ARG A 134 1.11 2.43 -4.74
N CYS A 135 0.85 3.26 -3.75
CA CYS A 135 -0.46 3.33 -3.08
C CYS A 135 -0.76 4.78 -2.72
N ALA A 136 -1.97 5.28 -2.98
CA ALA A 136 -2.38 6.59 -2.52
C ALA A 136 -2.54 6.58 -1.00
N TRP A 137 -2.20 7.69 -0.33
CA TRP A 137 -2.37 7.79 1.13
C TRP A 137 -3.81 7.51 1.57
N ALA A 138 -4.79 8.05 0.84
CA ALA A 138 -6.22 7.84 1.12
C ALA A 138 -6.66 6.37 1.06
N ASP A 139 -5.92 5.52 0.32
CA ASP A 139 -6.20 4.09 0.20
C ASP A 139 -5.36 3.23 1.15
N LEU A 140 -4.25 3.77 1.67
CA LEU A 140 -3.30 3.05 2.49
C LEU A 140 -3.83 2.94 3.92
N VAL A 141 -4.00 1.72 4.40
CA VAL A 141 -4.31 1.51 5.81
C VAL A 141 -3.02 1.32 6.58
N ALA A 142 -2.72 2.24 7.50
CA ALA A 142 -1.52 2.23 8.32
C ALA A 142 -1.87 2.20 9.81
N ASP A 143 -1.12 1.41 10.57
CA ASP A 143 -1.15 1.35 12.03
C ASP A 143 -2.45 0.76 12.61
N TYR A 144 -2.36 -0.47 13.11
CA TYR A 144 -3.47 -1.13 13.80
C TYR A 144 -2.92 -2.01 14.93
N PRO A 145 -2.86 -1.51 16.17
CA PRO A 145 -3.01 -2.37 17.34
C PRO A 145 -4.39 -3.09 17.35
N ASP A 146 -5.38 -2.57 16.62
CA ASP A 146 -6.76 -3.10 16.56
C ASP A 146 -6.98 -4.24 15.55
N ILE A 147 -6.08 -4.49 14.59
CA ILE A 147 -6.23 -5.66 13.68
C ILE A 147 -6.11 -6.93 14.52
N LEU A 148 -5.21 -6.95 15.52
CA LEU A 148 -5.11 -8.05 16.48
C LEU A 148 -6.34 -8.15 17.40
N GLY A 149 -6.93 -7.01 17.80
CA GLY A 149 -8.15 -6.96 18.62
C GLY A 149 -9.39 -7.49 17.91
N GLU A 150 -9.53 -7.19 16.61
CA GLU A 150 -10.60 -7.73 15.77
C GLU A 150 -10.35 -9.20 15.37
N ILE A 151 -9.08 -9.63 15.32
CA ILE A 151 -8.67 -11.03 15.18
C ILE A 151 -9.00 -11.85 16.44
N THR A 152 -8.90 -11.28 17.65
CA THR A 152 -9.19 -12.01 18.90
C THR A 152 -10.68 -12.12 19.19
N ARG A 153 -11.52 -11.16 18.75
CA ARG A 153 -12.98 -11.18 18.97
C ARG A 153 -13.74 -12.13 18.03
N ASN A 154 -13.10 -12.64 16.99
CA ASN A 154 -13.69 -13.58 16.02
C ASN A 154 -13.19 -15.03 16.19
N LYS A 155 -12.60 -15.36 17.35
CA LYS A 155 -12.40 -16.74 17.82
C LYS A 155 -13.53 -17.12 18.77
#